data_AF-A0A3C2E7S9-F1
#
_entry.id   AF-A0A3C2E7S9-F1
#
_cell.length_a   1.000
_cell.length_b   1.000
_cell.length_c   1.000
_cell.angle_alpha   90.00
_cell.angle_beta   90.00
_cell.angle_gamma   90.00
#
_symmetry.space_group_name_H-M   'P 1'
#
loop_
_entity.id
_entity.type
_entity.pdbx_description
1 polymer ?
#
loop_
_entity_poly.entity_id
_entity_poly.type
_entity_poly.pdbx_seq_one_letter_code
_entity_poly.pdbx_strand_id
1 'polypeptide(L)'
;MLRLALSAVAAACLTAVSVQAQEEAEPFSIQGTATALAGEANRAFEAEDWEAARRALESALALKPQHPAYLGGLVQVGLHSGDENLIFDALERLAAAGIAYDRSRLGDADESLRAMQPDRYAALDAALTRTTGMIGMAEREARIDTGALIEGVAMDIETDRLFLSSVSGREVLLVEPFDRETFTVFADAEHGLQSVFGLAVDSRNRVLWATTGVLPQTGLPEGETGETALVALDLVTGDVYRRYTIDGAERIADVTVRDGIVYVTDSGANRIYRLNGLNEELQLLSDDPRFVSLQGLALAQGALYVADYAIGLWRID
;
A
#
# COMPACT_ATOMS: atom_id res chain seq x y z
N MET A 1 -29.38 89.32 10.27
CA MET A 1 -30.73 88.73 10.14
C MET A 1 -30.56 87.28 9.69
N LEU A 2 -31.03 86.32 10.51
CA LEU A 2 -31.57 84.95 10.22
C LEU A 2 -31.46 84.47 8.74
N ARG A 3 -31.03 83.27 8.32
CA ARG A 3 -31.24 81.84 8.70
C ARG A 3 -30.18 80.98 7.94
N LEU A 4 -29.50 79.96 8.50
CA LEU A 4 -29.86 78.53 8.67
C LEU A 4 -29.91 77.65 7.39
N ALA A 5 -29.19 76.52 7.45
CA ALA A 5 -29.26 75.24 6.68
C ALA A 5 -28.01 74.94 5.79
N LEU A 6 -27.05 74.08 6.17
CA LEU A 6 -26.96 72.59 6.29
C LEU A 6 -26.78 71.83 4.96
N SER A 7 -25.87 70.84 4.98
CA SER A 7 -25.64 69.70 4.04
C SER A 7 -24.55 69.93 2.99
N ALA A 8 -23.62 69.01 2.66
CA ALA A 8 -23.29 67.67 3.16
C ALA A 8 -21.84 67.32 2.74
N VAL A 9 -21.18 66.47 3.53
CA VAL A 9 -19.83 65.93 3.34
C VAL A 9 -19.90 64.66 2.47
N ALA A 10 -18.99 64.49 1.52
CA ALA A 10 -18.66 63.20 0.93
C ALA A 10 -17.13 63.05 0.87
N ALA A 11 -16.58 62.32 1.85
CA ALA A 11 -15.19 61.91 1.88
C ALA A 11 -15.11 60.48 1.32
N ALA A 12 -14.35 60.30 0.24
CA ALA A 12 -14.07 59.00 -0.35
C ALA A 12 -12.92 58.33 0.42
N CYS A 13 -13.25 57.34 1.26
CA CYS A 13 -12.28 56.43 1.86
C CYS A 13 -12.06 55.25 0.91
N LEU A 14 -10.86 55.18 0.32
CA LEU A 14 -10.34 53.98 -0.34
C LEU A 14 -9.93 52.97 0.74
N THR A 15 -10.74 51.93 0.94
CA THR A 15 -10.37 50.76 1.73
C THR A 15 -9.52 49.82 0.90
N ALA A 16 -8.28 49.58 1.32
CA ALA A 16 -7.42 48.53 0.80
C ALA A 16 -8.08 47.17 1.07
N VAL A 17 -8.36 46.41 0.01
CA VAL A 17 -8.78 45.02 0.11
C VAL A 17 -7.53 44.20 0.41
N SER A 18 -7.45 43.67 1.62
CA SER A 18 -6.50 42.64 2.00
C SER A 18 -6.82 41.37 1.22
N VAL A 19 -5.95 40.98 0.30
CA VAL A 19 -5.95 39.66 -0.33
C VAL A 19 -5.55 38.67 0.77
N GLN A 20 -6.54 37.99 1.35
CA GLN A 20 -6.27 36.77 2.12
C GLN A 20 -5.72 35.75 1.13
N ALA A 21 -4.56 35.18 1.48
CA ALA A 21 -4.02 34.01 0.82
C ALA A 21 -5.12 32.94 0.81
N GLN A 22 -5.57 32.57 -0.39
CA GLN A 22 -6.32 31.35 -0.60
C GLN A 22 -5.42 30.22 -0.07
N GLU A 23 -5.84 29.53 0.99
CA GLU A 23 -5.37 28.16 1.21
C GLU A 23 -5.59 27.45 -0.12
N GLU A 24 -4.50 27.06 -0.78
CA GLU A 24 -4.58 26.12 -1.88
C GLU A 24 -5.33 24.91 -1.33
N ALA A 25 -6.56 24.71 -1.82
CA ALA A 25 -7.32 23.54 -1.48
C ALA A 25 -6.44 22.34 -1.83
N GLU A 26 -6.03 21.58 -0.81
CA GLU A 26 -5.32 20.31 -0.97
C GLU A 26 -5.97 19.55 -2.13
N PRO A 27 -5.18 19.10 -3.13
CA PRO A 27 -5.76 18.41 -4.27
C PRO A 27 -6.62 17.26 -3.75
N PHE A 28 -7.83 17.12 -4.32
CA PHE A 28 -8.78 16.07 -3.95
C PHE A 28 -8.08 14.71 -3.96
N SER A 29 -7.70 14.21 -2.78
CA SER A 29 -7.13 12.88 -2.64
C SER A 29 -8.24 11.90 -2.27
N ILE A 30 -8.37 10.83 -3.06
CA ILE A 30 -9.34 9.74 -2.81
C ILE A 30 -9.20 9.25 -1.36
N GLN A 31 -7.96 9.10 -0.90
CA GLN A 31 -7.64 8.68 0.46
C GLN A 31 -8.05 9.70 1.53
N GLY A 32 -7.80 11.00 1.30
CA GLY A 32 -8.21 12.06 2.24
C GLY A 32 -9.73 12.13 2.38
N THR A 33 -10.46 12.09 1.25
CA THR A 33 -11.92 12.08 1.27
C THR A 33 -12.49 10.82 1.94
N ALA A 34 -11.96 9.63 1.62
CA ALA A 34 -12.39 8.39 2.26
C ALA A 34 -12.13 8.41 3.78
N THR A 35 -11.01 8.97 4.22
CA THR A 35 -10.68 9.13 5.65
C THR A 35 -11.63 10.09 6.35
N ALA A 36 -11.99 11.21 5.71
CA ALA A 36 -12.96 12.16 6.26
C ALA A 36 -14.35 11.52 6.42
N LEU A 37 -14.81 10.76 5.42
CA LEU A 37 -16.07 10.02 5.46
C LEU A 37 -16.07 8.93 6.53
N ALA A 38 -14.97 8.20 6.71
CA ALA A 38 -14.82 7.26 7.81
C ALA A 38 -14.88 7.95 9.19
N GLY A 39 -14.29 9.14 9.32
CA GLY A 39 -14.41 9.96 10.52
C GLY A 39 -15.85 10.46 10.77
N GLU A 40 -16.60 10.79 9.72
CA GLU A 40 -18.02 11.12 9.82
C GLU A 40 -18.85 9.91 10.27
N ALA A 41 -18.60 8.73 9.69
CA ALA A 41 -19.26 7.50 10.09
C ALA A 41 -19.06 7.19 11.57
N ASN A 42 -17.83 7.35 12.08
CA ASN A 42 -17.53 7.11 13.50
C ASN A 42 -18.30 8.08 14.41
N ARG A 43 -18.35 9.38 14.08
CA ARG A 43 -19.13 10.36 14.87
C ARG A 43 -20.63 10.06 14.85
N ALA A 44 -21.16 9.67 13.70
CA ALA A 44 -22.57 9.27 13.58
C ALA A 44 -22.86 8.01 14.40
N PHE A 45 -21.96 7.03 14.38
CA PHE A 45 -22.06 5.81 15.17
C PHE A 45 -22.03 6.10 16.67
N GLU A 46 -21.13 6.97 17.15
CA GLU A 46 -21.08 7.43 18.55
C GLU A 46 -22.35 8.17 18.98
N ALA A 47 -23.01 8.84 18.05
CA ALA A 47 -24.29 9.53 18.27
C ALA A 47 -25.51 8.60 18.12
N GLU A 48 -25.30 7.30 17.90
CA GLU A 48 -26.35 6.28 17.61
C GLU A 48 -27.19 6.61 16.36
N ASP A 49 -26.69 7.44 15.45
CA ASP A 49 -27.28 7.71 14.14
C ASP A 49 -26.79 6.67 13.12
N TRP A 50 -27.40 5.48 13.20
CA TRP A 50 -27.03 4.33 12.36
C TRP A 50 -27.17 4.61 10.87
N GLU A 51 -28.17 5.39 10.47
CA GLU A 51 -28.44 5.71 9.07
C GLU A 51 -27.40 6.69 8.51
N ALA A 52 -27.00 7.71 9.28
CA ALA A 52 -25.89 8.58 8.89
C ALA A 52 -24.56 7.81 8.84
N ALA A 53 -24.30 6.94 9.82
CA ALA A 53 -23.10 6.09 9.83
C ALA A 53 -23.03 5.19 8.60
N ARG A 54 -24.15 4.52 8.26
CA ARG A 54 -24.28 3.68 7.06
C ARG A 54 -23.98 4.46 5.79
N ARG A 55 -24.59 5.63 5.59
CA ARG A 55 -24.39 6.46 4.39
C ARG A 55 -22.96 6.94 4.24
N ALA A 56 -22.32 7.35 5.34
CA ALA A 56 -20.93 7.77 5.32
C ALA A 56 -19.98 6.62 4.96
N LEU A 57 -20.21 5.42 5.52
CA LEU A 57 -19.44 4.22 5.18
C LEU A 57 -19.64 3.80 3.71
N GLU A 58 -20.86 3.79 3.20
CA GLU A 58 -21.11 3.48 1.78
C GLU A 58 -20.46 4.50 0.85
N SER A 59 -20.44 5.78 1.23
CA SER A 59 -19.74 6.82 0.48
C SER A 59 -18.22 6.60 0.50
N ALA A 60 -17.66 6.19 1.64
CA ALA A 60 -16.24 5.82 1.74
C ALA A 60 -15.92 4.57 0.91
N LEU A 61 -16.84 3.59 0.87
CA LEU A 61 -16.73 2.39 0.03
C LEU A 61 -16.87 2.72 -1.46
N ALA A 62 -17.62 3.75 -1.87
CA ALA A 62 -17.63 4.18 -3.26
C ALA A 62 -16.24 4.64 -3.74
N LEU A 63 -15.40 5.12 -2.83
CA LEU A 63 -14.00 5.48 -3.08
C LEU A 63 -13.05 4.30 -2.89
N LYS A 64 -13.34 3.41 -1.94
CA LYS A 64 -12.50 2.25 -1.57
C LYS A 64 -13.37 0.98 -1.47
N PRO A 65 -13.78 0.37 -2.59
CA PRO A 65 -14.89 -0.62 -2.64
C PRO A 65 -14.75 -1.86 -1.77
N GLN A 66 -13.52 -2.29 -1.51
CA GLN A 66 -13.22 -3.54 -0.81
C GLN A 66 -12.50 -3.29 0.53
N HIS A 67 -12.59 -2.07 1.07
CA HIS A 67 -11.84 -1.71 2.28
C HIS A 67 -12.36 -2.48 3.51
N PRO A 68 -11.53 -3.36 4.15
CA PRO A 68 -12.00 -4.27 5.20
C PRO A 68 -12.64 -3.55 6.38
N ALA A 69 -12.06 -2.43 6.81
CA ALA A 69 -12.55 -1.69 7.97
C ALA A 69 -13.93 -1.04 7.71
N TYR A 70 -14.21 -0.62 6.47
CA TYR A 70 -15.49 0.04 6.16
C TYR A 70 -16.61 -0.97 6.02
N LEU A 71 -16.32 -2.12 5.38
CA LEU A 71 -17.25 -3.24 5.35
C LEU A 71 -17.52 -3.79 6.75
N GLY A 72 -16.48 -3.94 7.58
CA GLY A 72 -16.62 -4.31 8.99
C GLY A 72 -17.46 -3.30 9.78
N GLY A 73 -17.30 -2.00 9.49
CA GLY A 73 -18.14 -0.94 10.05
C GLY A 73 -19.62 -1.09 9.68
N LEU A 74 -19.95 -1.46 8.43
CA LEU A 74 -21.33 -1.72 8.02
C LEU A 74 -21.93 -2.93 8.77
N VAL A 75 -21.13 -3.97 9.03
CA VAL A 75 -21.57 -5.08 9.89
C VAL A 75 -21.91 -4.58 11.29
N GLN A 76 -21.07 -3.72 11.90
CA GLN A 76 -21.37 -3.15 13.22
C GLN A 76 -22.64 -2.28 13.19
N VAL A 77 -22.81 -1.43 12.18
CA VAL A 77 -24.04 -0.64 12.03
C VAL A 77 -25.28 -1.54 11.91
N GLY A 78 -25.20 -2.62 11.13
CA GLY A 78 -26.27 -3.61 11.01
C GLY A 78 -26.61 -4.28 12.34
N LEU A 79 -25.59 -4.69 13.11
CA LEU A 79 -25.78 -5.29 14.44
C LEU A 79 -26.47 -4.33 15.43
N HIS A 80 -26.10 -3.05 15.43
CA HIS A 80 -26.68 -2.05 16.34
C HIS A 80 -28.07 -1.55 15.92
N SER A 81 -28.33 -1.49 14.61
CA SER A 81 -29.64 -1.08 14.08
C SER A 81 -30.66 -2.23 13.99
N GLY A 82 -30.20 -3.48 14.07
CA GLY A 82 -31.01 -4.67 13.81
C GLY A 82 -31.28 -4.91 12.31
N ASP A 83 -30.55 -4.23 11.41
CA ASP A 83 -30.68 -4.43 9.97
C ASP A 83 -29.91 -5.67 9.51
N GLU A 84 -30.59 -6.81 9.50
CA GLU A 84 -30.04 -8.10 9.08
C GLU A 84 -29.60 -8.12 7.62
N ASN A 85 -30.27 -7.38 6.73
CA ASN A 85 -29.89 -7.34 5.32
C ASN A 85 -28.56 -6.60 5.16
N LEU A 86 -28.35 -5.50 5.91
CA LEU A 86 -27.08 -4.79 5.92
C LEU A 86 -25.93 -5.69 6.41
N ILE A 87 -26.18 -6.52 7.43
CA ILE A 87 -25.19 -7.49 7.90
C ILE A 87 -24.84 -8.49 6.79
N PHE A 88 -25.83 -9.10 6.16
CA PHE A 88 -25.59 -10.04 5.06
C PHE A 88 -24.82 -9.39 3.91
N ASP A 89 -25.28 -8.24 3.42
CA ASP A 89 -24.67 -7.53 2.29
C ASP A 89 -23.20 -7.21 2.56
N ALA A 90 -22.88 -6.72 3.77
CA ALA A 90 -21.51 -6.40 4.15
C ALA A 90 -20.62 -7.65 4.28
N LEU A 91 -21.13 -8.74 4.87
CA LEU A 91 -20.40 -10.01 5.00
C LEU A 91 -20.18 -10.70 3.65
N GLU A 92 -21.15 -10.64 2.74
CA GLU A 92 -21.03 -11.16 1.38
C GLU A 92 -19.96 -10.38 0.59
N ARG A 93 -19.91 -9.04 0.75
CA ARG A 93 -18.86 -8.21 0.16
C ARG A 93 -17.47 -8.52 0.73
N LEU A 94 -17.35 -8.78 2.03
CA LEU A 94 -16.10 -9.24 2.66
C LEU A 94 -15.66 -10.59 2.07
N ALA A 95 -16.58 -11.55 1.99
CA ALA A 95 -16.29 -12.87 1.44
C ALA A 95 -15.87 -12.80 -0.03
N ALA A 96 -16.56 -11.98 -0.85
CA ALA A 96 -16.23 -11.77 -2.26
C ALA A 96 -14.85 -11.10 -2.46
N ALA A 97 -14.43 -10.25 -1.52
CA ALA A 97 -13.10 -9.64 -1.51
C ALA A 97 -12.00 -10.59 -0.96
N GLY A 98 -12.34 -11.82 -0.57
CA GLY A 98 -11.39 -12.77 0.02
C GLY A 98 -10.93 -12.36 1.42
N ILE A 99 -11.73 -11.58 2.15
CA ILE A 99 -11.41 -11.12 3.51
C ILE A 99 -12.09 -12.05 4.52
N ALA A 100 -11.29 -12.65 5.40
CA ALA A 100 -11.81 -13.46 6.49
C ALA A 100 -12.58 -12.60 7.51
N TYR A 101 -13.68 -13.15 8.02
CA TYR A 101 -14.46 -12.51 9.09
C TYR A 101 -14.58 -13.45 10.28
N ASP A 102 -14.27 -12.93 11.47
CA ASP A 102 -14.47 -13.65 12.73
C ASP A 102 -15.96 -13.67 13.09
N ARG A 103 -16.56 -14.81 12.76
CA ARG A 103 -17.95 -15.19 12.97
C ARG A 103 -18.44 -15.00 14.41
N SER A 104 -17.56 -15.14 15.41
CA SER A 104 -17.93 -14.97 16.81
C SER A 104 -18.39 -13.54 17.15
N ARG A 105 -18.03 -12.55 16.31
CA ARG A 105 -18.40 -11.14 16.46
C ARG A 105 -19.88 -10.85 16.16
N LEU A 106 -20.61 -11.78 15.56
CA LEU A 106 -22.04 -11.62 15.31
C LEU A 106 -22.88 -11.81 16.59
N GLY A 107 -22.36 -12.53 17.58
CA GLY A 107 -23.11 -12.83 18.81
C GLY A 107 -24.47 -13.44 18.51
N ASP A 108 -25.50 -12.95 19.20
CA ASP A 108 -26.89 -13.43 19.08
C ASP A 108 -27.48 -13.22 17.67
N ALA A 109 -26.95 -12.27 16.89
CA ALA A 109 -27.41 -12.05 15.52
C ALA A 109 -27.12 -13.24 14.60
N ASP A 110 -26.11 -14.06 14.88
CA ASP A 110 -25.78 -15.23 14.06
C ASP A 110 -26.94 -16.24 14.00
N GLU A 111 -27.60 -16.48 15.13
CA GLU A 111 -28.77 -17.36 15.20
C GLU A 111 -29.97 -16.75 14.49
N SER A 112 -30.19 -15.43 14.66
CA SER A 112 -31.27 -14.71 13.97
C SER A 112 -31.13 -14.76 12.45
N LEU A 113 -29.93 -14.45 11.94
CA LEU A 113 -29.62 -14.50 10.50
C LEU A 113 -29.85 -15.89 9.91
N ARG A 114 -29.45 -16.94 10.64
CA ARG A 114 -29.65 -18.34 10.24
C ARG A 114 -31.14 -18.72 10.20
N ALA A 115 -31.91 -18.29 11.19
CA ALA A 115 -33.33 -18.59 11.27
C ALA A 115 -34.15 -17.84 10.22
N MET A 116 -33.80 -16.59 9.93
CA MET A 116 -34.53 -15.72 9.00
C MET A 116 -34.29 -16.08 7.53
N GLN A 117 -33.02 -16.29 7.14
CA GLN A 117 -32.64 -16.55 5.75
C GLN A 117 -31.70 -17.76 5.66
N PRO A 118 -32.19 -18.99 5.91
CA PRO A 118 -31.34 -20.18 6.03
C PRO A 118 -30.50 -20.48 4.78
N ASP A 119 -31.08 -20.32 3.59
CA ASP A 119 -30.37 -20.58 2.33
C ASP A 119 -29.27 -19.55 2.06
N ARG A 120 -29.55 -18.26 2.30
CA ARG A 120 -28.57 -17.17 2.17
C ARG A 120 -27.45 -17.31 3.18
N TYR A 121 -27.80 -17.64 4.41
CA TYR A 121 -26.85 -17.91 5.47
C TYR A 121 -25.95 -19.10 5.14
N ALA A 122 -26.49 -20.20 4.62
CA ALA A 122 -25.69 -21.35 4.19
C ALA A 122 -24.73 -20.98 3.04
N ALA A 123 -25.18 -20.14 2.09
CA ALA A 123 -24.32 -19.65 1.01
C ALA A 123 -23.20 -18.74 1.52
N LEU A 124 -23.52 -17.81 2.44
CA LEU A 124 -22.54 -16.94 3.09
C LEU A 124 -21.53 -17.75 3.90
N ASP A 125 -21.99 -18.74 4.66
CA ASP A 125 -21.15 -19.64 5.47
C ASP A 125 -20.14 -20.39 4.60
N ALA A 126 -20.60 -20.94 3.48
CA ALA A 126 -19.73 -21.58 2.50
C ALA A 126 -18.73 -20.59 1.88
N ALA A 127 -19.14 -19.34 1.62
CA ALA A 127 -18.25 -18.31 1.09
C ALA A 127 -17.16 -17.92 2.09
N LEU A 128 -17.53 -17.63 3.34
CA LEU A 128 -16.58 -17.27 4.41
C LEU A 128 -15.61 -18.42 4.73
N THR A 129 -16.10 -19.66 4.71
CA THR A 129 -15.25 -20.85 4.94
C THR A 129 -14.23 -21.05 3.81
N ARG A 130 -14.60 -20.78 2.56
CA ARG A 130 -13.63 -20.82 1.44
C ARG A 130 -12.52 -19.79 1.63
N THR A 131 -12.85 -18.61 2.14
CA THR A 131 -11.88 -17.53 2.37
C THR A 131 -10.84 -17.88 3.44
N THR A 132 -11.20 -18.68 4.44
CA THR A 132 -10.28 -19.16 5.49
C THR A 132 -9.69 -20.54 5.20
N GLY A 133 -10.07 -21.15 4.08
CA GLY A 133 -9.57 -22.46 3.67
C GLY A 133 -8.07 -22.41 3.36
N MET A 134 -7.34 -23.42 3.82
CA MET A 134 -5.93 -23.59 3.44
C MET A 134 -5.83 -23.89 1.95
N ILE A 135 -5.08 -23.05 1.22
CA ILE A 135 -4.84 -23.22 -0.23
C ILE A 135 -3.62 -24.13 -0.47
N GLY A 136 -2.79 -24.38 0.56
CA GLY A 136 -1.61 -25.23 0.47
C GLY A 136 -1.00 -25.52 1.84
N MET A 137 0.18 -26.14 1.81
CA MET A 137 1.03 -26.36 2.98
C MET A 137 2.26 -25.46 2.87
N ALA A 138 2.64 -24.84 3.99
CA ALA A 138 3.90 -24.13 4.11
C ALA A 138 4.85 -24.98 4.97
N GLU A 139 6.09 -25.13 4.52
CA GLU A 139 7.17 -25.72 5.29
C GLU A 139 8.18 -24.61 5.63
N ARG A 140 8.88 -24.77 6.76
CA ARG A 140 9.89 -23.80 7.16
C ARG A 140 11.18 -24.06 6.39
N GLU A 141 11.49 -23.18 5.45
CA GLU A 141 12.72 -23.25 4.65
C GLU A 141 13.98 -22.86 5.44
N ALA A 142 13.89 -21.80 6.25
CA ALA A 142 15.01 -21.29 7.03
C ALA A 142 14.55 -20.70 8.37
N ARG A 143 15.46 -20.62 9.35
CA ARG A 143 15.24 -19.87 10.59
C ARG A 143 16.50 -19.07 10.90
N ILE A 144 16.40 -17.76 10.70
CA ILE A 144 17.55 -16.87 10.75
C ILE A 144 17.26 -15.80 11.79
N ASP A 145 18.22 -15.57 12.70
CA ASP A 145 18.14 -14.53 13.72
C ASP A 145 19.10 -13.40 13.35
N THR A 146 18.60 -12.41 12.61
CA THR A 146 19.42 -11.29 12.11
C THR A 146 19.43 -10.11 13.08
N GLY A 147 18.39 -9.96 13.91
CA GLY A 147 18.10 -8.73 14.65
C GLY A 147 17.78 -7.51 13.77
N ALA A 148 17.76 -7.67 12.44
CA ALA A 148 17.54 -6.61 11.47
C ALA A 148 16.09 -6.54 11.02
N LEU A 149 15.66 -5.36 10.56
CA LEU A 149 14.37 -5.20 9.89
C LEU A 149 14.46 -5.75 8.47
N ILE A 150 14.01 -6.99 8.28
CA ILE A 150 13.94 -7.65 6.97
C ILE A 150 12.64 -7.27 6.26
N GLU A 151 12.74 -6.80 5.02
CA GLU A 151 11.58 -6.36 4.22
C GLU A 151 11.25 -7.29 3.05
N GLY A 152 12.28 -7.78 2.36
CA GLY A 152 12.16 -8.54 1.13
C GLY A 152 12.97 -9.83 1.18
N VAL A 153 12.52 -10.81 0.41
CA VAL A 153 13.13 -12.13 0.27
C VAL A 153 13.13 -12.51 -1.20
N ALA A 154 14.25 -13.00 -1.72
CA ALA A 154 14.34 -13.56 -3.06
C ALA A 154 15.11 -14.88 -3.03
N MET A 155 14.68 -15.86 -3.84
CA MET A 155 15.35 -17.14 -3.94
C MET A 155 15.86 -17.34 -5.37
N ASP A 156 17.13 -17.69 -5.49
CA ASP A 156 17.70 -18.20 -6.73
C ASP A 156 17.38 -19.69 -6.82
N ILE A 157 16.32 -20.03 -7.56
CA ILE A 157 15.81 -21.40 -7.68
C ILE A 157 16.80 -22.39 -8.31
N GLU A 158 17.85 -21.91 -9.00
CA GLU A 158 18.83 -22.79 -9.61
C GLU A 158 19.88 -23.27 -8.59
N THR A 159 20.15 -22.45 -7.58
CA THR A 159 21.18 -22.72 -6.56
C THR A 159 20.61 -22.88 -5.15
N ASP A 160 19.30 -22.70 -4.98
CA ASP A 160 18.58 -22.64 -3.70
C ASP A 160 19.15 -21.60 -2.72
N ARG A 161 19.91 -20.62 -3.21
CA ARG A 161 20.40 -19.50 -2.39
C ARG A 161 19.25 -18.55 -2.08
N LEU A 162 19.17 -18.15 -0.82
CA LEU A 162 18.14 -17.26 -0.31
C LEU A 162 18.77 -15.91 0.04
N PHE A 163 18.20 -14.84 -0.49
CA PHE A 163 18.62 -13.46 -0.26
C PHE A 163 17.58 -12.74 0.58
N LEU A 164 18.02 -12.01 1.59
CA LEU A 164 17.17 -11.20 2.46
C LEU A 164 17.60 -9.74 2.39
N SER A 165 16.67 -8.81 2.23
CA SER A 165 16.99 -7.39 2.33
C SER A 165 16.86 -6.89 3.76
N SER A 166 17.75 -5.99 4.16
CA SER A 166 17.81 -5.41 5.49
C SER A 166 17.68 -3.89 5.40
N VAL A 167 16.59 -3.36 5.95
CA VAL A 167 16.28 -1.92 5.94
C VAL A 167 17.25 -1.16 6.85
N SER A 168 17.36 -1.59 8.09
CA SER A 168 18.20 -0.92 9.10
C SER A 168 19.68 -1.27 8.96
N GLY A 169 20.00 -2.46 8.46
CA GLY A 169 21.39 -2.90 8.24
C GLY A 169 22.00 -2.38 6.94
N ARG A 170 21.18 -1.83 6.03
CA ARG A 170 21.60 -1.31 4.72
C ARG A 170 22.33 -2.36 3.88
N GLU A 171 21.80 -3.58 3.88
CA GLU A 171 22.50 -4.74 3.36
C GLU A 171 21.54 -5.77 2.74
N VAL A 172 22.12 -6.61 1.89
CA VAL A 172 21.55 -7.87 1.43
C VAL A 172 22.30 -8.97 2.15
N LEU A 173 21.56 -9.86 2.81
CA LEU A 173 22.08 -11.05 3.45
C LEU A 173 21.90 -12.25 2.52
N LEU A 174 22.87 -13.16 2.53
CA LEU A 174 22.82 -14.43 1.81
C LEU A 174 22.75 -15.59 2.81
N VAL A 175 21.86 -16.52 2.53
CA VAL A 175 21.69 -17.78 3.26
C VAL A 175 21.90 -18.91 2.27
N GLU A 176 22.91 -19.71 2.54
CA GLU A 176 23.32 -20.81 1.68
C GLU A 176 22.35 -22.00 1.81
N PRO A 177 22.17 -22.82 0.77
CA PRO A 177 21.22 -23.95 0.80
C PRO A 177 21.62 -25.04 1.80
N PHE A 178 22.91 -25.17 2.11
CA PHE A 178 23.43 -26.17 3.03
C PHE A 178 23.47 -25.72 4.50
N ASP A 179 23.22 -24.42 4.77
CA ASP A 179 23.14 -23.86 6.11
C ASP A 179 22.01 -22.82 6.18
N ARG A 180 20.83 -23.30 6.62
CA ARG A 180 19.59 -22.52 6.71
C ARG A 180 19.39 -21.82 8.06
N GLU A 181 20.45 -21.77 8.89
CA GLU A 181 20.43 -21.14 10.21
C GLU A 181 21.36 -19.93 10.30
N THR A 182 22.39 -19.88 9.45
CA THR A 182 23.33 -18.76 9.39
C THR A 182 23.18 -17.94 8.12
N PHE A 183 23.83 -16.78 8.10
CA PHE A 183 23.87 -15.89 6.95
C PHE A 183 25.22 -15.21 6.85
N THR A 184 25.53 -14.70 5.66
CA THR A 184 26.64 -13.80 5.39
C THR A 184 26.13 -12.51 4.78
N VAL A 185 26.90 -11.42 4.92
CA VAL A 185 26.63 -10.19 4.17
C VAL A 185 27.00 -10.43 2.71
N PHE A 186 26.05 -10.22 1.80
CA PHE A 186 26.21 -10.40 0.35
C PHE A 186 26.57 -9.09 -0.35
N ALA A 187 25.89 -8.00 0.04
CA ALA A 187 26.17 -6.64 -0.40
C ALA A 187 25.68 -5.67 0.69
N ASP A 188 26.27 -4.49 0.80
CA ASP A 188 26.02 -3.58 1.93
C ASP A 188 26.25 -2.10 1.59
N ALA A 189 26.38 -1.26 2.61
CA ALA A 189 26.67 0.15 2.46
C ALA A 189 27.99 0.46 1.72
N GLU A 190 28.99 -0.42 1.75
CA GLU A 190 30.24 -0.23 0.98
C GLU A 190 29.99 -0.34 -0.53
N HIS A 191 28.92 -1.04 -0.91
CA HIS A 191 28.41 -1.14 -2.28
C HIS A 191 27.48 0.04 -2.65
N GLY A 192 27.35 1.04 -1.77
CA GLY A 192 26.46 2.19 -1.98
C GLY A 192 25.00 1.88 -1.70
N LEU A 193 24.70 0.79 -1.00
CA LEU A 193 23.34 0.51 -0.53
C LEU A 193 22.97 1.41 0.66
N GLN A 194 21.71 1.83 0.66
CA GLN A 194 21.06 2.41 1.83
C GLN A 194 20.07 1.36 2.34
N SER A 195 18.89 1.72 2.84
CA SER A 195 17.90 0.70 3.15
C SER A 195 17.58 -0.12 1.90
N VAL A 196 17.58 -1.44 2.04
CA VAL A 196 17.23 -2.34 0.94
C VAL A 196 15.80 -2.85 1.18
N PHE A 197 14.97 -2.74 0.15
CA PHE A 197 13.53 -3.02 0.22
C PHE A 197 13.21 -4.30 -0.60
N GLY A 198 12.62 -4.19 -1.78
CA GLY A 198 12.40 -5.30 -2.71
C GLY A 198 13.67 -5.94 -3.27
N LEU A 199 13.59 -7.25 -3.51
CA LEU A 199 14.62 -8.07 -4.15
C LEU A 199 13.98 -8.91 -5.26
N ALA A 200 14.69 -9.09 -6.38
CA ALA A 200 14.27 -10.03 -7.41
C ALA A 200 15.47 -10.69 -8.11
N VAL A 201 15.45 -12.02 -8.21
CA VAL A 201 16.48 -12.77 -8.94
C VAL A 201 16.13 -12.81 -10.43
N ASP A 202 17.08 -12.40 -11.26
CA ASP A 202 17.05 -12.53 -12.71
C ASP A 202 18.11 -13.54 -13.16
N SER A 203 17.75 -14.83 -13.14
CA SER A 203 18.65 -15.93 -13.52
C SER A 203 19.11 -15.82 -14.98
N ARG A 204 18.29 -15.21 -15.86
CA ARG A 204 18.64 -15.02 -17.28
C ARG A 204 19.85 -14.11 -17.44
N ASN A 205 19.86 -12.99 -16.70
CA ASN A 205 20.95 -12.02 -16.75
C ASN A 205 22.01 -12.24 -15.67
N ARG A 206 21.79 -13.21 -14.76
CA ARG A 206 22.62 -13.48 -13.57
C ARG A 206 22.76 -12.24 -12.67
N VAL A 207 21.64 -11.57 -12.43
CA VAL A 207 21.55 -10.36 -11.60
C VAL A 207 20.62 -10.60 -10.42
N LEU A 208 21.02 -10.10 -9.25
CA LEU A 208 20.09 -9.82 -8.15
C LEU A 208 19.73 -8.34 -8.23
N TRP A 209 18.46 -8.07 -8.49
CA TRP A 209 17.91 -6.73 -8.43
C TRP A 209 17.60 -6.37 -6.98
N ALA A 210 18.04 -5.20 -6.55
CA ALA A 210 17.77 -4.65 -5.23
C ALA A 210 17.26 -3.22 -5.36
N THR A 211 16.11 -2.92 -4.77
CA THR A 211 15.66 -1.53 -4.62
C THR A 211 16.23 -0.94 -3.35
N THR A 212 16.70 0.29 -3.40
CA THR A 212 17.28 0.97 -2.25
C THR A 212 16.75 2.39 -2.09
N GLY A 213 16.75 2.88 -0.85
CA GLY A 213 16.36 4.23 -0.50
C GLY A 213 16.59 4.54 0.97
N VAL A 214 15.90 5.57 1.45
CA VAL A 214 15.96 5.97 2.86
C VAL A 214 14.60 5.94 3.51
N LEU A 215 14.61 5.58 4.78
CA LEU A 215 13.52 5.71 5.74
C LEU A 215 14.09 6.32 7.03
N PRO A 216 13.23 6.81 7.94
CA PRO A 216 13.66 7.22 9.27
C PRO A 216 14.50 6.14 10.01
N GLN A 217 14.24 4.87 9.73
CA GLN A 217 14.92 3.71 10.31
C GLN A 217 16.29 3.40 9.69
N THR A 218 16.68 4.02 8.57
CA THR A 218 17.97 3.76 7.89
C THR A 218 19.17 4.12 8.77
N GLY A 219 19.04 5.13 9.63
CA GLY A 219 20.13 5.61 10.47
C GLY A 219 21.32 6.14 9.67
N LEU A 220 21.07 7.01 8.68
CA LEU A 220 22.14 7.57 7.84
C LEU A 220 23.18 8.34 8.69
N PRO A 221 24.48 8.08 8.48
CA PRO A 221 25.56 8.87 9.09
C PRO A 221 25.49 10.35 8.72
N GLU A 222 26.02 11.20 9.60
CA GLU A 222 26.12 12.64 9.35
C GLU A 222 26.92 12.90 8.06
N GLY A 223 26.32 13.65 7.13
CA GLY A 223 26.92 14.00 5.84
C GLY A 223 26.55 13.08 4.67
N GLU A 224 25.92 11.93 4.91
CA GLU A 224 25.33 11.13 3.83
C GLU A 224 23.99 11.70 3.37
N THR A 225 23.77 11.76 2.06
CA THR A 225 22.50 12.18 1.46
C THR A 225 21.68 10.95 1.09
N GLY A 226 20.40 10.96 1.43
CA GLY A 226 19.48 9.89 1.01
C GLY A 226 19.28 9.90 -0.49
N GLU A 227 19.32 8.72 -1.11
CA GLU A 227 19.08 8.53 -2.53
C GLU A 227 18.31 7.23 -2.75
N THR A 228 17.33 7.24 -3.65
CA THR A 228 16.62 6.03 -4.07
C THR A 228 17.05 5.55 -5.45
N ALA A 229 17.16 4.24 -5.63
CA ALA A 229 17.56 3.64 -6.88
C ALA A 229 17.13 2.18 -7.00
N LEU A 230 17.17 1.67 -8.23
CA LEU A 230 17.29 0.25 -8.52
C LEU A 230 18.79 -0.09 -8.70
N VAL A 231 19.26 -1.16 -8.08
CA VAL A 231 20.65 -1.62 -8.16
C VAL A 231 20.67 -3.03 -8.75
N ALA A 232 21.51 -3.23 -9.77
CA ALA A 232 21.85 -4.54 -10.31
C ALA A 232 23.12 -5.05 -9.64
N LEU A 233 23.01 -6.11 -8.84
CA LEU A 233 24.13 -6.80 -8.22
C LEU A 233 24.45 -8.07 -9.02
N ASP A 234 25.72 -8.40 -9.19
CA ASP A 234 26.12 -9.71 -9.72
C ASP A 234 25.58 -10.81 -8.79
N LEU A 235 24.84 -11.76 -9.35
CA LEU A 235 24.13 -12.81 -8.58
C LEU A 235 25.09 -13.77 -7.84
N VAL A 236 26.38 -13.76 -8.16
CA VAL A 236 27.39 -14.59 -7.51
C VAL A 236 28.23 -13.79 -6.52
N THR A 237 28.72 -12.62 -6.91
CA THR A 237 29.70 -11.88 -6.11
C THR A 237 29.09 -10.79 -5.24
N GLY A 238 27.89 -10.30 -5.57
CA GLY A 238 27.30 -9.13 -4.93
C GLY A 238 27.85 -7.80 -5.45
N ASP A 239 28.80 -7.82 -6.39
CA ASP A 239 29.38 -6.61 -6.97
C ASP A 239 28.31 -5.80 -7.71
N VAL A 240 28.35 -4.47 -7.59
CA VAL A 240 27.44 -3.59 -8.31
C VAL A 240 27.79 -3.59 -9.79
N TYR A 241 26.89 -4.12 -10.61
CA TYR A 241 26.96 -3.99 -12.06
C TYR A 241 26.56 -2.58 -12.49
N ARG A 242 25.39 -2.12 -12.01
CA ARG A 242 24.83 -0.81 -12.39
C ARG A 242 23.82 -0.32 -11.36
N ARG A 243 23.77 1.00 -11.20
CA ARG A 243 22.77 1.73 -10.43
C ARG A 243 21.89 2.54 -11.39
N TYR A 244 20.58 2.50 -11.17
CA TYR A 244 19.58 3.23 -11.96
C TYR A 244 18.85 4.19 -11.05
N THR A 245 19.06 5.47 -11.29
CA THR A 245 18.36 6.57 -10.63
C THR A 245 17.33 7.14 -11.59
N ILE A 246 16.29 7.73 -11.03
CA ILE A 246 15.23 8.41 -11.80
C ILE A 246 15.07 9.80 -11.22
N ASP A 247 15.09 10.82 -12.08
CA ASP A 247 14.86 12.20 -11.66
C ASP A 247 13.47 12.37 -11.07
N GLY A 248 13.40 12.93 -9.86
CA GLY A 248 12.15 13.13 -9.14
C GLY A 248 11.52 11.84 -8.62
N ALA A 249 12.27 10.73 -8.57
CA ALA A 249 11.84 9.57 -7.80
C ALA A 249 11.97 9.84 -6.30
N GLU A 250 11.02 9.31 -5.53
CA GLU A 250 10.96 9.52 -4.09
C GLU A 250 11.36 8.27 -3.31
N ARG A 251 10.80 7.10 -3.67
CA ARG A 251 11.15 5.83 -3.04
C ARG A 251 10.84 4.62 -3.93
N ILE A 252 11.85 4.17 -4.68
CA ILE A 252 11.87 2.88 -5.36
C ILE A 252 11.83 1.78 -4.31
N ALA A 253 10.71 1.07 -4.17
CA ALA A 253 10.42 0.22 -3.01
C ALA A 253 10.24 -1.26 -3.34
N ASP A 254 9.68 -1.60 -4.50
CA ASP A 254 9.55 -2.99 -4.91
C ASP A 254 10.01 -3.21 -6.34
N VAL A 255 10.37 -4.46 -6.63
CA VAL A 255 10.87 -4.90 -7.92
C VAL A 255 10.35 -6.29 -8.26
N THR A 256 9.95 -6.47 -9.52
CA THR A 256 9.73 -7.80 -10.10
C THR A 256 10.41 -7.90 -11.45
N VAL A 257 10.82 -9.10 -11.83
CA VAL A 257 11.50 -9.36 -13.09
C VAL A 257 10.94 -10.60 -13.74
N ARG A 258 10.84 -10.57 -15.08
CA ARG A 258 10.52 -11.74 -15.88
C ARG A 258 11.16 -11.61 -17.25
N ASP A 259 11.82 -12.68 -17.67
CA ASP A 259 12.47 -12.76 -19.00
C ASP A 259 13.46 -11.59 -19.26
N GLY A 260 14.06 -11.05 -18.20
CA GLY A 260 14.99 -9.91 -18.25
C GLY A 260 14.33 -8.53 -18.31
N ILE A 261 13.00 -8.45 -18.28
CA ILE A 261 12.25 -7.19 -18.16
C ILE A 261 11.95 -6.95 -16.69
N VAL A 262 12.39 -5.80 -16.18
CA VAL A 262 12.23 -5.42 -14.78
C VAL A 262 11.14 -4.35 -14.66
N TYR A 263 10.33 -4.47 -13.62
CA TYR A 263 9.33 -3.48 -13.23
C TYR A 263 9.62 -3.05 -11.80
N VAL A 264 9.49 -1.75 -11.53
CA VAL A 264 9.70 -1.19 -10.19
C VAL A 264 8.60 -0.19 -9.83
N THR A 265 8.25 -0.13 -8.55
CA THR A 265 7.37 0.90 -7.99
C THR A 265 8.18 1.99 -7.34
N ASP A 266 7.85 3.24 -7.67
CA ASP A 266 8.11 4.37 -6.81
C ASP A 266 6.91 4.57 -5.89
N SER A 267 7.05 4.11 -4.66
CA SER A 267 6.01 4.16 -3.61
C SER A 267 5.81 5.55 -3.01
N GLY A 268 6.75 6.49 -3.23
CA GLY A 268 6.61 7.87 -2.78
C GLY A 268 5.89 8.71 -3.83
N ALA A 269 6.37 8.66 -5.07
CA ALA A 269 5.79 9.41 -6.19
C ALA A 269 4.59 8.71 -6.85
N ASN A 270 4.26 7.47 -6.44
CA ASN A 270 3.20 6.64 -7.01
C ASN A 270 3.33 6.40 -8.51
N ARG A 271 4.52 6.02 -8.96
CA ARG A 271 4.83 5.73 -10.37
C ARG A 271 5.32 4.31 -10.56
N ILE A 272 5.12 3.78 -11.76
CA ILE A 272 5.61 2.47 -12.16
C ILE A 272 6.59 2.67 -13.30
N TYR A 273 7.76 2.04 -13.21
CA TYR A 273 8.78 2.10 -14.25
C TYR A 273 9.09 0.70 -14.78
N ARG A 274 9.59 0.64 -16.02
CA ARG A 274 10.02 -0.57 -16.71
C ARG A 274 11.44 -0.41 -17.24
N LEU A 275 12.25 -1.45 -17.11
CA LEU A 275 13.57 -1.57 -17.72
C LEU A 275 13.55 -2.78 -18.67
N ASN A 276 13.79 -2.58 -19.98
CA ASN A 276 13.76 -3.69 -20.94
C ASN A 276 15.09 -4.42 -21.07
N GLY A 277 16.16 -3.91 -20.46
CA GLY A 277 17.47 -4.55 -20.44
C GLY A 277 18.48 -3.83 -19.58
N LEU A 278 19.51 -4.57 -19.16
CA LEU A 278 20.56 -4.12 -18.24
C LEU A 278 21.39 -2.91 -18.75
N ASN A 279 21.38 -2.65 -20.05
CA ASN A 279 22.07 -1.50 -20.65
C ASN A 279 21.13 -0.37 -21.07
N GLU A 280 19.83 -0.48 -20.77
CA GLU A 280 18.83 0.53 -21.08
C GLU A 280 18.60 1.48 -19.89
N GLU A 281 17.62 2.37 -20.02
CA GLU A 281 17.18 3.29 -18.98
C GLU A 281 15.81 2.86 -18.42
N LEU A 282 15.53 3.21 -17.17
CA LEU A 282 14.19 3.04 -16.60
C LEU A 282 13.22 3.99 -17.31
N GLN A 283 12.18 3.42 -17.92
CA GLN A 283 11.14 4.15 -18.61
C GLN A 283 9.89 4.22 -17.76
N LEU A 284 9.24 5.38 -17.71
CA LEU A 284 7.92 5.50 -17.07
C LEU A 284 6.93 4.59 -17.80
N LEU A 285 6.33 3.66 -17.06
CA LEU A 285 5.27 2.79 -17.54
C LEU A 285 3.89 3.37 -17.22
N SER A 286 3.69 3.86 -16.00
CA SER A 286 2.42 4.44 -15.57
C SER A 286 2.60 5.48 -14.47
N ASP A 287 1.84 6.56 -14.57
CA ASP A 287 1.68 7.64 -13.59
C ASP A 287 0.19 8.01 -13.55
N ASP A 288 -0.64 7.08 -13.06
CA ASP A 288 -2.08 7.29 -13.01
C ASP A 288 -2.42 8.09 -11.75
N PRO A 289 -3.14 9.23 -11.86
CA PRO A 289 -3.43 10.09 -10.72
C PRO A 289 -4.32 9.43 -9.66
N ARG A 290 -4.89 8.25 -9.95
CA ARG A 290 -5.65 7.48 -8.97
C ARG A 290 -4.76 6.71 -8.02
N PHE A 291 -3.48 6.47 -8.35
CA PHE A 291 -2.55 5.82 -7.43
C PHE A 291 -2.31 6.67 -6.18
N VAL A 292 -2.11 6.00 -5.05
CA VAL A 292 -2.00 6.62 -3.73
C VAL A 292 -0.85 6.06 -2.92
N SER A 293 -0.68 4.74 -2.90
CA SER A 293 0.41 4.10 -2.15
C SER A 293 0.82 2.80 -2.82
N LEU A 294 1.49 2.91 -3.96
CA LEU A 294 2.03 1.74 -4.66
C LEU A 294 3.06 1.03 -3.78
N GLN A 295 2.92 -0.28 -3.66
CA GLN A 295 3.80 -1.17 -2.89
C GLN A 295 4.24 -2.32 -3.81
N GLY A 296 3.62 -3.49 -3.63
CA GLY A 296 4.03 -4.74 -4.24
C GLY A 296 3.74 -4.85 -5.74
N LEU A 297 4.60 -5.58 -6.47
CA LEU A 297 4.45 -5.94 -7.88
C LEU A 297 4.42 -7.45 -8.06
N ALA A 298 3.57 -7.94 -8.97
CA ALA A 298 3.59 -9.33 -9.39
C ALA A 298 3.20 -9.49 -10.84
N LEU A 299 3.92 -10.33 -11.57
CA LEU A 299 3.52 -10.77 -12.91
C LEU A 299 2.71 -12.06 -12.81
N ALA A 300 1.44 -12.00 -13.22
CA ALA A 300 0.56 -13.16 -13.22
C ALA A 300 -0.32 -13.15 -14.48
N GLN A 301 -0.62 -14.33 -15.03
CA GLN A 301 -1.57 -14.46 -16.14
C GLN A 301 -1.30 -13.54 -17.36
N GLY A 302 -0.03 -13.17 -17.58
CA GLY A 302 0.39 -12.30 -18.68
C GLY A 302 0.21 -10.80 -18.45
N ALA A 303 -0.09 -10.37 -17.22
CA ALA A 303 -0.22 -8.97 -16.85
C ALA A 303 0.62 -8.62 -15.62
N LEU A 304 0.92 -7.33 -15.46
CA LEU A 304 1.51 -6.78 -14.25
C LEU A 304 0.38 -6.39 -13.29
N TYR A 305 0.41 -6.95 -12.09
CA TYR A 305 -0.46 -6.56 -10.99
C TYR A 305 0.33 -5.73 -9.99
N VAL A 306 -0.28 -4.67 -9.49
CA VAL A 306 0.33 -3.75 -8.52
C VAL A 306 -0.60 -3.61 -7.33
N ALA A 307 -0.06 -3.81 -6.13
CA ALA A 307 -0.76 -3.53 -4.90
C ALA A 307 -0.60 -2.06 -4.54
N ASP A 308 -1.72 -1.34 -4.51
CA ASP A 308 -1.82 -0.05 -3.86
C ASP A 308 -2.40 -0.27 -2.45
N TYR A 309 -1.60 0.00 -1.43
CA TYR A 309 -1.99 -0.25 -0.05
C TYR A 309 -3.24 0.55 0.36
N ALA A 310 -3.44 1.73 -0.23
CA ALA A 310 -4.62 2.52 0.07
C ALA A 310 -5.84 1.97 -0.67
N ILE A 311 -5.78 1.80 -1.99
CA ILE A 311 -6.99 1.64 -2.82
C ILE A 311 -7.16 0.24 -3.45
N GLY A 312 -6.23 -0.69 -3.24
CA GLY A 312 -6.35 -2.09 -3.62
C GLY A 312 -5.49 -2.50 -4.82
N LEU A 313 -5.90 -3.55 -5.52
CA LEU A 313 -5.12 -4.15 -6.61
C LEU A 313 -5.41 -3.47 -7.95
N TRP A 314 -4.34 -3.16 -8.68
CA TRP A 314 -4.36 -2.67 -10.05
C TRP A 314 -3.84 -3.74 -11.00
N ARG A 315 -4.42 -3.80 -12.19
CA ARG A 315 -3.84 -4.49 -13.34
C ARG A 315 -3.34 -3.42 -14.30
N ILE A 316 -2.10 -3.53 -14.72
CA ILE A 316 -1.43 -2.64 -15.67
C ILE A 316 -1.33 -3.37 -17.00
N ASP A 317 -1.91 -2.78 -18.04
CA ASP A 317 -1.95 -3.30 -19.41
C ASP A 317 -0.86 -2.68 -20.30
#